data_AF-A0A6V8CSW6-F1
#
_entry.id   AF-A0A6V8CSW6-F1
#
_cell.length_a   1.000
_cell.length_b   1.000
_cell.length_c   1.000
_cell.angle_alpha   90.00
_cell.angle_beta   90.00
_cell.angle_gamma   90.00
#
_symmetry.space_group_name_H-M   'P 1'
#
loop_
_entity.id
_entity.type
_entity.pdbx_description
1 polymer ?
#
loop_
_entity_poly.entity_id
_entity_poly.type
_entity_poly.pdbx_seq_one_letter_code
_entity_poly.pdbx_strand_id
1 'polypeptide(L)'
;PIEKGILRAAHDITAFKDGTVRYDMIDVPVTHFRPREIGTSVEQLIKMGYTHDVRGNELVADNQILELYPQDFIPSRDGGEHLLKASQFIDDLLVRYYGLEPIYNAKAIDDLVGQLGIALAPHTSGGVLCRLIGWTDASAGYAHTLFHAAKRRNCDGDEDCIMLLLDGLLNFSRKILPSSRGGQMDAPLTLTTRLNPMELDKEALHVDAGWSYSTEFFEATKSMPHPKDLLGEVDLVLSRIGEIGAVRGYGYTHETSSLDDGPVNSAYKTLGSMADKMSAQLSLGRRLRGVDAQVVASSVIGSHLLPDVRGNLNAFSRQKVRCGSCNHSYRRMPLAGKCIQMIDSIGGLHGHRSSGGEKSRCGGNLILTVSQGAVRKYLGVIDHVIDSFGIDDYTQQYVDWMAVSVESLFQNDRVTVFTLDDFL
;
A
#
# COMPACT_ATOMS: atom_id res chain seq x y z
N PRO A 1 -7.10 23.05 -16.51
CA PRO A 1 -6.96 23.35 -17.95
C PRO A 1 -6.76 22.06 -18.75
N ILE A 2 -7.28 21.98 -19.97
CA ILE A 2 -7.21 20.77 -20.81
C ILE A 2 -5.77 20.55 -21.30
N GLU A 3 -5.02 21.63 -21.51
CA GLU A 3 -3.61 21.64 -21.92
C GLU A 3 -2.75 20.81 -20.97
N LYS A 4 -2.95 20.97 -19.65
CA LYS A 4 -2.28 20.14 -18.63
C LYS A 4 -2.63 18.65 -18.80
N GLY A 5 -3.87 18.33 -19.18
CA GLY A 5 -4.31 16.97 -19.44
C GLY A 5 -3.67 16.36 -20.68
N ILE A 6 -3.54 17.13 -21.76
CA ILE A 6 -2.87 16.69 -23.01
C ILE A 6 -1.39 16.40 -22.74
N LEU A 7 -0.70 17.29 -22.01
CA LEU A 7 0.71 17.08 -21.65
C LEU A 7 0.89 15.87 -20.73
N ARG A 8 0.00 15.66 -19.74
CA ARG A 8 0.04 14.46 -18.92
C ARG A 8 -0.12 13.18 -19.73
N ALA A 9 -1.04 13.16 -20.69
CA ALA A 9 -1.24 12.03 -21.58
C ALA A 9 -0.03 11.78 -22.50
N ALA A 10 0.65 12.83 -22.95
CA ALA A 10 1.86 12.72 -23.77
C ALA A 10 3.03 12.06 -23.02
N HIS A 11 3.09 12.25 -21.69
CA HIS A 11 4.13 11.69 -20.81
C HIS A 11 3.68 10.44 -20.04
N ASP A 12 2.49 9.91 -20.33
CA ASP A 12 1.94 8.71 -19.66
C ASP A 12 1.93 8.82 -18.11
N ILE A 13 1.45 9.97 -17.61
CA ILE A 13 1.31 10.23 -16.17
C ILE A 13 -0.14 10.48 -15.77
N THR A 14 -0.52 9.97 -14.60
CA THR A 14 -1.85 10.13 -14.02
C THR A 14 -1.85 11.21 -12.95
N ALA A 15 -2.91 12.02 -12.90
CA ALA A 15 -3.10 12.99 -11.83
C ALA A 15 -3.94 12.40 -10.68
N PHE A 16 -3.56 12.75 -9.46
CA PHE A 16 -4.37 12.52 -8.28
C PHE A 16 -5.50 13.57 -8.16
N LYS A 17 -6.41 13.38 -7.20
CA LYS A 17 -7.61 14.22 -7.00
C LYS A 17 -7.30 15.70 -6.80
N ASP A 18 -6.11 16.01 -6.28
CA ASP A 18 -5.64 17.36 -6.01
C ASP A 18 -4.77 17.96 -7.14
N GLY A 19 -4.66 17.25 -8.26
CA GLY A 19 -3.90 17.66 -9.44
C GLY A 19 -2.43 17.27 -9.44
N THR A 20 -1.90 16.74 -8.34
CA THR A 20 -0.49 16.33 -8.23
C THR A 20 -0.23 14.96 -8.87
N VAL A 21 1.03 14.69 -9.20
CA VAL A 21 1.54 13.40 -9.68
C VAL A 21 2.21 12.71 -8.51
N ARG A 22 1.78 11.49 -8.18
CA ARG A 22 2.19 10.79 -6.97
C ARG A 22 2.69 9.40 -7.29
N TYR A 23 3.66 8.96 -6.51
CA TYR A 23 4.10 7.59 -6.49
C TYR A 23 4.04 7.05 -5.05
N ASP A 24 3.28 5.98 -4.85
CA ASP A 24 3.09 5.34 -3.54
C ASP A 24 4.12 4.22 -3.34
N MET A 25 4.71 4.15 -2.15
CA MET A 25 5.67 3.12 -1.77
C MET A 25 5.61 2.84 -0.27
N ILE A 26 6.01 1.63 0.13
CA ILE A 26 6.13 1.27 1.55
C ILE A 26 7.27 2.06 2.16
N ASP A 27 7.07 2.57 3.38
CA ASP A 27 8.09 3.31 4.10
C ASP A 27 9.02 2.36 4.89
N VAL A 28 10.33 2.55 4.74
CA VAL A 28 11.33 1.77 5.48
C VAL A 28 12.28 2.72 6.19
N PRO A 29 12.44 2.63 7.52
CA PRO A 29 13.34 3.50 8.25
C PRO A 29 14.79 3.05 8.05
N VAL A 30 15.67 4.01 7.80
CA VAL A 30 17.11 3.79 7.75
C VAL A 30 17.84 5.01 8.30
N THR A 31 18.94 4.80 9.01
CA THR A 31 19.79 5.87 9.54
C THR A 31 21.11 5.99 8.79
N HIS A 32 21.51 4.91 8.10
CA HIS A 32 22.80 4.79 7.44
C HIS A 32 22.67 4.11 6.08
N PHE A 33 23.58 4.45 5.16
CA PHE A 33 23.65 3.81 3.85
C PHE A 33 25.08 3.82 3.34
N ARG A 34 25.38 2.97 2.36
CA ARG A 34 26.60 3.04 1.57
C ARG A 34 26.28 3.65 0.19
N PRO A 35 27.16 4.49 -0.39
CA PRO A 35 26.94 5.06 -1.72
C PRO A 35 26.59 4.01 -2.79
N ARG A 36 27.24 2.84 -2.75
CA ARG A 36 26.97 1.73 -3.68
C ARG A 36 25.52 1.19 -3.63
N GLU A 37 24.88 1.26 -2.46
CA GLU A 37 23.53 0.71 -2.23
C GLU A 37 22.45 1.58 -2.88
N ILE A 38 22.75 2.86 -3.10
CA ILE A 38 21.80 3.84 -3.67
C ILE A 38 22.16 4.26 -5.09
N GLY A 39 23.25 3.73 -5.65
CA GLY A 39 23.71 4.02 -7.01
C GLY A 39 24.21 5.45 -7.24
N THR A 40 24.55 6.20 -6.19
CA THR A 40 24.99 7.60 -6.30
C THR A 40 26.50 7.72 -6.19
N SER A 41 27.11 8.51 -7.08
CA SER A 41 28.55 8.75 -7.06
C SER A 41 29.02 9.47 -5.81
N VAL A 42 30.24 9.16 -5.35
CA VAL A 42 30.87 9.82 -4.20
C VAL A 42 30.96 11.33 -4.42
N GLU A 43 31.28 11.77 -5.64
CA GLU A 43 31.38 13.20 -5.98
C GLU A 43 30.04 13.93 -5.84
N GLN A 44 28.92 13.30 -6.21
CA GLN A 44 27.59 13.86 -6.01
C GLN A 44 27.23 13.94 -4.52
N LEU A 45 27.53 12.89 -3.74
CA LEU A 45 27.29 12.89 -2.29
C LEU A 45 28.07 14.00 -1.58
N ILE A 46 29.33 14.21 -1.94
CA ILE A 46 30.16 15.32 -1.42
C ILE A 46 29.52 16.67 -1.74
N LYS A 47 29.04 16.88 -2.98
CA LYS A 47 28.32 18.12 -3.36
C LYS A 47 27.04 18.32 -2.55
N MET A 48 26.39 17.25 -2.11
CA MET A 48 25.19 17.29 -1.27
C MET A 48 25.49 17.49 0.22
N GLY A 49 26.76 17.48 0.62
CA GLY A 49 27.21 17.76 2.00
C GLY A 49 27.77 16.54 2.75
N TYR A 50 27.73 15.34 2.16
CA TYR A 50 28.29 14.13 2.76
C TYR A 50 29.82 14.14 2.63
N THR A 51 30.50 14.60 3.68
CA THR A 51 31.97 14.81 3.67
C THR A 51 32.75 13.69 4.37
N HIS A 52 32.17 13.10 5.42
CA HIS A 52 32.83 12.10 6.26
C HIS A 52 31.91 10.90 6.48
N ASP A 53 32.52 9.74 6.68
CA ASP A 53 31.84 8.52 7.10
C ASP A 53 31.49 8.54 8.60
N VAL A 54 30.77 7.53 9.07
CA VAL A 54 30.36 7.38 10.48
C VAL A 54 31.53 7.31 11.47
N ARG A 55 32.74 6.99 10.99
CA ARG A 55 33.96 6.92 11.80
C ARG A 55 34.77 8.23 11.74
N GLY A 56 34.29 9.23 11.00
CA GLY A 56 34.93 10.52 10.82
C GLY A 56 36.03 10.54 9.77
N ASN A 57 36.19 9.50 8.95
CA ASN A 57 37.14 9.52 7.83
C ASN A 57 36.53 10.24 6.63
N GLU A 58 37.35 10.90 5.81
CA GLU A 58 36.89 11.52 4.57
C GLU A 58 36.24 10.49 3.63
N LEU A 59 35.18 10.90 2.94
CA LEU A 59 34.48 10.08 1.97
C LEU A 59 35.30 9.98 0.67
N VAL A 60 35.86 8.80 0.42
CA VAL A 60 36.71 8.49 -0.74
C VAL A 60 36.25 7.24 -1.49
N ALA A 61 35.50 6.35 -0.85
CA ALA A 61 35.06 5.07 -1.41
C ALA A 61 33.55 4.86 -1.25
N ASP A 62 32.98 4.08 -2.15
CA ASP A 62 31.54 3.80 -2.24
C ASP A 62 31.05 2.74 -1.24
N ASN A 63 31.97 2.12 -0.50
CA ASN A 63 31.70 1.12 0.53
C ASN A 63 31.69 1.71 1.96
N GLN A 64 32.06 2.98 2.11
CA GLN A 64 32.01 3.67 3.39
C GLN A 64 30.54 3.88 3.80
N ILE A 65 30.29 3.71 5.09
CA ILE A 65 28.95 3.88 5.67
C ILE A 65 28.78 5.35 6.04
N LEU A 66 27.75 5.98 5.51
CA LEU A 66 27.39 7.36 5.74
C LEU A 66 26.15 7.44 6.63
N GLU A 67 26.12 8.42 7.53
CA GLU A 67 24.91 8.75 8.29
C GLU A 67 23.97 9.62 7.43
N LEU A 68 22.76 9.13 7.19
CA LEU A 68 21.72 9.79 6.39
C LEU A 68 21.30 11.12 7.00
N TYR A 69 21.15 12.17 6.18
CA TYR A 69 20.55 13.40 6.68
C TYR A 69 19.04 13.24 6.91
N PRO A 70 18.46 13.88 7.94
CA PRO A 70 17.08 13.65 8.36
C PRO A 70 15.99 13.87 7.31
N GLN A 71 16.24 14.66 6.26
CA GLN A 71 15.26 14.95 5.19
C GLN A 71 15.74 14.43 3.83
N ASP A 72 16.77 13.59 3.81
CA ASP A 72 17.19 12.90 2.60
C ASP A 72 16.37 11.60 2.42
N PHE A 73 16.02 11.30 1.17
CA PHE A 73 15.11 10.21 0.81
C PHE A 73 15.71 9.36 -0.32
N ILE A 74 15.59 8.05 -0.18
CA ILE A 74 16.04 7.04 -1.16
C ILE A 74 14.80 6.26 -1.63
N PRO A 75 14.12 6.74 -2.70
CA PRO A 75 13.00 6.02 -3.31
C PRO A 75 13.43 4.80 -4.12
N SER A 76 12.45 3.95 -4.46
CA SER A 76 12.65 2.85 -5.41
C SER A 76 12.98 3.35 -6.83
N ARG A 77 13.70 2.53 -7.62
CA ARG A 77 13.96 2.83 -9.04
C ARG A 77 12.68 3.00 -9.86
N ASP A 78 11.66 2.18 -9.60
CA ASP A 78 10.33 2.33 -10.22
C ASP A 78 9.71 3.71 -9.93
N GLY A 79 9.89 4.19 -8.69
CA GLY A 79 9.51 5.55 -8.30
C GLY A 79 10.32 6.61 -9.04
N GLY A 80 11.62 6.39 -9.22
CA GLY A 80 12.50 7.25 -10.00
C GLY A 80 12.08 7.38 -11.46
N GLU A 81 11.73 6.28 -12.12
CA GLU A 81 11.22 6.29 -13.50
C GLU A 81 9.90 7.06 -13.61
N HIS A 82 9.02 6.92 -12.62
CA HIS A 82 7.79 7.70 -12.56
C HIS A 82 8.04 9.20 -12.36
N LEU A 83 8.97 9.56 -11.44
CA LEU A 83 9.36 10.94 -11.20
C LEU A 83 10.12 11.55 -12.38
N LEU A 84 10.85 10.75 -13.16
CA LEU A 84 11.50 11.19 -14.40
C LEU A 84 10.45 11.63 -15.43
N LYS A 85 9.42 10.82 -15.67
CA LYS A 85 8.27 11.22 -16.52
C LYS A 85 7.59 12.49 -15.98
N ALA A 86 7.41 12.59 -14.66
CA ALA A 86 6.83 13.77 -14.04
C ALA A 86 7.70 15.02 -14.26
N SER A 87 9.02 14.91 -14.17
CA SER A 87 9.95 16.02 -14.40
C SER A 87 9.90 16.53 -15.86
N GLN A 88 9.87 15.63 -16.83
CA GLN A 88 9.73 15.95 -18.26
C GLN A 88 8.39 16.61 -18.56
N PHE A 89 7.31 16.15 -17.93
CA PHE A 89 6.02 16.82 -17.99
C PHE A 89 6.07 18.25 -17.43
N ILE A 90 6.73 18.46 -16.29
CA ILE A 90 6.84 19.80 -15.68
C ILE A 90 7.62 20.74 -16.61
N ASP A 91 8.71 20.29 -17.22
CA ASP A 91 9.47 21.10 -18.16
C ASP A 91 8.65 21.46 -19.42
N ASP A 92 7.96 20.49 -20.02
CA ASP A 92 7.05 20.77 -21.15
C ASP A 92 5.90 21.71 -20.74
N LEU A 93 5.42 21.59 -19.50
CA LEU A 93 4.40 22.48 -18.95
C LEU A 93 4.93 23.90 -18.78
N LEU A 94 6.16 24.07 -18.27
CA LEU A 94 6.82 25.37 -18.16
C LEU A 94 6.98 26.02 -19.53
N VAL A 95 7.53 25.28 -20.51
CA VAL A 95 7.82 25.81 -21.85
C VAL A 95 6.55 26.09 -22.63
N ARG A 96 5.68 25.09 -22.79
CA ARG A 96 4.56 25.17 -23.74
C ARG A 96 3.33 25.90 -23.19
N TYR A 97 3.11 25.85 -21.88
CA TYR A 97 1.92 26.44 -21.26
C TYR A 97 2.24 27.75 -20.54
N TYR A 98 3.35 27.82 -19.81
CA TYR A 98 3.72 29.01 -19.04
C TYR A 98 4.68 29.95 -19.76
N GLY A 99 5.34 29.52 -20.85
CA GLY A 99 6.33 30.31 -21.56
C GLY A 99 7.60 30.59 -20.75
N LEU A 100 7.98 29.65 -19.88
CA LEU A 100 9.16 29.72 -19.01
C LEU A 100 10.23 28.70 -19.46
N GLU A 101 11.46 28.92 -19.00
CA GLU A 101 12.56 27.97 -19.22
C GLU A 101 12.35 26.66 -18.43
N PRO A 102 12.81 25.51 -18.95
CA PRO A 102 12.76 24.23 -18.25
C PRO A 102 13.70 24.24 -17.03
N ILE A 103 13.31 23.54 -15.95
CA ILE A 103 14.04 23.53 -14.69
C ILE A 103 14.80 22.23 -14.47
N TYR A 104 14.19 21.08 -14.79
CA TYR A 104 14.80 19.78 -14.49
C TYR A 104 15.81 19.35 -15.56
N ASN A 105 15.42 19.42 -16.84
CA ASN A 105 16.17 18.93 -18.00
C ASN A 105 16.66 17.47 -17.83
N ALA A 106 15.91 16.64 -17.08
CA ALA A 106 16.31 15.30 -16.70
C ALA A 106 16.08 14.29 -17.84
N LYS A 107 17.10 13.47 -18.11
CA LYS A 107 17.08 12.40 -19.11
C LYS A 107 17.19 11.01 -18.48
N ALA A 108 17.81 10.93 -17.32
CA ALA A 108 17.92 9.73 -16.51
C ALA A 108 17.49 10.00 -15.07
N ILE A 109 17.17 8.95 -14.32
CA ILE A 109 16.82 9.07 -12.89
C ILE A 109 17.95 9.71 -12.07
N ASP A 110 19.22 9.50 -12.47
CA ASP A 110 20.38 10.08 -11.79
C ASP A 110 20.44 11.62 -11.88
N ASP A 111 19.79 12.23 -12.88
CA ASP A 111 19.67 13.70 -13.01
C ASP A 111 18.73 14.30 -11.94
N LEU A 112 17.88 13.47 -11.32
CA LEU A 112 16.98 13.88 -10.24
C LEU A 112 17.64 13.82 -8.86
N VAL A 113 18.88 13.31 -8.75
CA VAL A 113 19.63 13.34 -7.50
C VAL A 113 19.92 14.78 -7.09
N GLY A 114 19.59 15.12 -5.85
CA GLY A 114 19.65 16.46 -5.28
C GLY A 114 18.37 17.28 -5.48
N GLN A 115 17.41 16.82 -6.28
CA GLN A 115 16.13 17.51 -6.45
C GLN A 115 15.26 17.37 -5.21
N LEU A 116 14.36 18.35 -5.03
CA LEU A 116 13.45 18.39 -3.90
C LEU A 116 12.11 17.72 -4.23
N GLY A 117 11.62 16.97 -3.26
CA GLY A 117 10.31 16.33 -3.27
C GLY A 117 9.46 16.74 -2.07
N ILE A 118 8.17 16.46 -2.17
CA ILE A 118 7.23 16.50 -1.06
C ILE A 118 6.82 15.06 -0.79
N ALA A 119 7.14 14.55 0.39
CA ALA A 119 6.59 13.30 0.86
C ALA A 119 5.32 13.57 1.68
N LEU A 120 4.28 12.77 1.48
CA LEU A 120 3.00 12.95 2.14
C LEU A 120 2.43 11.58 2.50
N ALA A 121 2.02 11.45 3.76
CA ALA A 121 1.32 10.26 4.23
C ALA A 121 -0.18 10.32 3.86
N PRO A 122 -0.77 9.19 3.45
CA PRO A 122 -2.21 8.97 3.54
C PRO A 122 -2.78 9.42 4.89
N HIS A 123 -4.00 9.91 4.85
CA HIS A 123 -4.78 10.46 5.95
C HIS A 123 -4.12 11.67 6.65
N THR A 124 -3.18 12.34 5.99
CA THR A 124 -2.58 13.60 6.47
C THR A 124 -2.71 14.71 5.44
N SER A 125 -2.44 15.94 5.86
CA SER A 125 -2.45 17.13 4.99
C SER A 125 -1.19 17.99 5.11
N GLY A 126 -0.20 17.51 5.87
CA GLY A 126 1.11 18.14 6.02
C GLY A 126 2.13 17.35 5.22
N GLY A 127 2.55 17.89 4.07
CA GLY A 127 3.69 17.35 3.34
C GLY A 127 4.99 17.70 4.05
N VAL A 128 5.99 16.84 3.95
CA VAL A 128 7.34 17.08 4.47
C VAL A 128 8.28 17.19 3.28
N LEU A 129 9.07 18.27 3.26
CA LEU A 129 10.08 18.50 2.23
C LEU A 129 11.21 17.47 2.38
N CYS A 130 11.61 16.86 1.28
CA CYS A 130 12.78 16.00 1.23
C CYS A 130 13.67 16.29 0.03
N ARG A 131 14.89 15.76 0.07
CA ARG A 131 15.84 15.76 -1.03
C ARG A 131 16.12 14.32 -1.46
N LEU A 132 16.04 14.06 -2.76
CA LEU A 132 16.34 12.75 -3.34
C LEU A 132 17.86 12.57 -3.39
N ILE A 133 18.39 11.47 -2.88
CA ILE A 133 19.86 11.25 -2.85
C ILE A 133 20.34 10.04 -3.62
N GLY A 134 19.45 9.18 -4.11
CA GLY A 134 19.76 7.97 -4.87
C GLY A 134 18.54 7.08 -5.01
N TRP A 135 18.75 5.84 -5.44
CA TRP A 135 17.69 4.88 -5.80
C TRP A 135 18.00 3.47 -5.30
N THR A 136 16.98 2.72 -4.91
CA THR A 136 17.09 1.31 -4.50
C THR A 136 16.32 0.39 -5.43
N ASP A 137 16.74 -0.87 -5.55
CA ASP A 137 16.01 -1.88 -6.33
C ASP A 137 14.80 -2.45 -5.57
N ALA A 138 14.71 -2.22 -4.26
CA ALA A 138 13.53 -2.60 -3.48
C ALA A 138 12.31 -1.72 -3.82
N SER A 139 11.11 -2.29 -3.77
CA SER A 139 9.84 -1.54 -3.93
C SER A 139 9.46 -0.76 -2.66
N ALA A 140 10.40 -0.03 -2.07
CA ALA A 140 10.25 0.71 -0.82
C ALA A 140 10.96 2.07 -0.87
N GLY A 141 10.54 2.98 0.01
CA GLY A 141 11.15 4.29 0.20
C GLY A 141 11.91 4.36 1.52
N TYR A 142 13.23 4.45 1.44
CA TYR A 142 14.08 4.54 2.63
C TYR A 142 14.26 6.00 3.05
N ALA A 143 14.09 6.26 4.35
CA ALA A 143 14.30 7.58 4.93
C ALA A 143 14.70 7.49 6.39
N HIS A 144 15.17 8.60 6.94
CA HIS A 144 15.43 8.72 8.36
C HIS A 144 14.16 8.46 9.20
N THR A 145 14.29 7.81 10.36
CA THR A 145 13.15 7.53 11.27
C THR A 145 12.34 8.80 11.60
N LEU A 146 13.06 9.88 11.94
CA LEU A 146 12.48 11.21 12.15
C LEU A 146 11.66 11.74 10.96
N PHE A 147 12.04 11.40 9.72
CA PHE A 147 11.32 11.81 8.51
C PHE A 147 9.97 11.11 8.40
N HIS A 148 9.95 9.80 8.62
CA HIS A 148 8.72 9.00 8.59
C HIS A 148 7.77 9.42 9.73
N ALA A 149 8.30 9.64 10.93
CA ALA A 149 7.52 10.16 12.05
C ALA A 149 6.96 11.57 11.81
N ALA A 150 7.68 12.44 11.09
CA ALA A 150 7.19 13.77 10.72
C ALA A 150 5.96 13.72 9.80
N LYS A 151 5.86 12.65 9.00
CA LYS A 151 4.68 12.34 8.18
C LYS A 151 3.60 11.59 8.96
N ARG A 152 3.78 11.37 10.26
CA ARG A 152 2.90 10.56 11.14
C ARG A 152 2.83 9.10 10.73
N ARG A 153 3.98 8.52 10.37
CA ARG A 153 4.13 7.09 10.09
C ARG A 153 4.88 6.37 11.20
N ASN A 154 4.46 5.13 11.42
CA ASN A 154 5.03 4.22 12.40
C ASN A 154 5.98 3.19 11.75
N CYS A 155 6.00 3.11 10.42
CA CYS A 155 6.74 2.12 9.64
C CYS A 155 6.38 0.66 9.98
N ASP A 156 5.12 0.37 10.32
CA ASP A 156 4.59 -0.97 10.60
C ASP A 156 3.95 -1.64 9.36
N GLY A 157 4.40 -1.23 8.16
CA GLY A 157 3.82 -1.59 6.87
C GLY A 157 2.97 -0.48 6.25
N ASP A 158 3.22 0.77 6.67
CA ASP A 158 2.61 1.97 6.12
C ASP A 158 3.09 2.25 4.69
N GLU A 159 2.26 2.97 3.93
CA GLU A 159 2.61 3.45 2.60
C GLU A 159 2.63 4.97 2.60
N ASP A 160 3.60 5.55 1.91
CA ASP A 160 3.74 6.98 1.71
C ASP A 160 3.84 7.33 0.23
N CYS A 161 3.41 8.54 -0.10
CA CYS A 161 3.54 9.06 -1.45
C CYS A 161 4.67 10.09 -1.55
N ILE A 162 5.38 10.06 -2.67
CA ILE A 162 6.35 11.08 -3.06
C ILE A 162 5.88 11.80 -4.32
N MET A 163 6.10 13.11 -4.36
CA MET A 163 5.89 13.95 -5.55
C MET A 163 7.03 14.96 -5.68
N LEU A 164 7.31 15.43 -6.89
CA LEU A 164 8.28 16.50 -7.10
C LEU A 164 7.77 17.81 -6.49
N LEU A 165 8.66 18.59 -5.86
CA LEU A 165 8.29 19.86 -5.22
C LEU A 165 7.58 20.80 -6.20
N LEU A 166 8.12 20.95 -7.41
CA LEU A 166 7.57 21.88 -8.39
C LEU A 166 6.22 21.42 -8.96
N ASP A 167 5.97 20.11 -9.04
CA ASP A 167 4.64 19.58 -9.37
C ASP A 167 3.60 19.99 -8.32
N GLY A 168 3.94 19.79 -7.05
CA GLY A 168 3.12 20.20 -5.91
C GLY A 168 2.82 21.71 -5.92
N LEU A 169 3.74 22.55 -6.41
CA LEU A 169 3.52 24.00 -6.47
C LEU A 169 2.68 24.44 -7.69
N LEU A 170 2.92 23.85 -8.86
CA LEU A 170 2.27 24.28 -10.11
C LEU A 170 0.89 23.67 -10.32
N ASN A 171 0.69 22.43 -9.87
CA ASN A 171 -0.45 21.61 -10.25
C ASN A 171 -1.47 21.41 -9.13
N PHE A 172 -1.08 21.62 -7.87
CA PHE A 172 -2.00 21.60 -6.75
C PHE A 172 -2.98 22.78 -6.77
N SER A 173 -4.24 22.53 -6.44
CA SER A 173 -5.18 23.60 -6.11
C SER A 173 -6.26 23.16 -5.14
N ARG A 174 -6.52 23.97 -4.11
CA ARG A 174 -7.64 23.73 -3.19
C ARG A 174 -9.01 23.76 -3.88
N LYS A 175 -9.12 24.40 -5.05
CA LYS A 175 -10.39 24.50 -5.80
C LYS A 175 -10.84 23.19 -6.44
N ILE A 176 -9.92 22.25 -6.67
CA ILE A 176 -10.21 20.94 -7.26
C ILE A 176 -10.39 19.84 -6.21
N LEU A 177 -10.11 20.14 -4.94
CA LEU A 177 -10.35 19.19 -3.86
C LEU A 177 -11.86 18.96 -3.66
N PRO A 178 -12.28 17.70 -3.38
CA PRO A 178 -13.64 17.41 -2.98
C PRO A 178 -14.05 18.23 -1.74
N SER A 179 -15.30 18.67 -1.70
CA SER A 179 -15.84 19.48 -0.60
C SER A 179 -16.04 18.69 0.72
N SER A 180 -16.08 17.36 0.65
CA SER A 180 -16.19 16.50 1.84
C SER A 180 -14.89 16.49 2.64
N ARG A 181 -14.96 16.51 3.98
CA ARG A 181 -13.79 16.46 4.89
C ARG A 181 -12.79 15.36 4.52
N GLY A 182 -13.26 14.14 4.26
CA GLY A 182 -12.39 13.01 3.89
C GLY A 182 -11.71 13.15 2.53
N GLY A 183 -12.18 14.05 1.65
CA GLY A 183 -11.56 14.32 0.36
C GLY A 183 -10.54 15.46 0.39
N GLN A 184 -10.45 16.21 1.48
CA GLN A 184 -9.40 17.22 1.71
C GLN A 184 -8.17 16.66 2.42
N MET A 185 -8.32 15.49 3.04
CA MET A 185 -7.21 14.67 3.52
C MET A 185 -6.48 14.08 2.31
N ASP A 186 -5.22 13.71 2.49
CA ASP A 186 -4.34 13.21 1.43
C ASP A 186 -3.98 14.30 0.41
N ALA A 187 -3.86 15.56 0.83
CA ALA A 187 -3.38 16.65 -0.04
C ALA A 187 -2.42 17.56 0.72
N PRO A 188 -1.34 18.07 0.10
CA PRO A 188 -0.31 18.85 0.78
C PRO A 188 -0.81 20.28 1.05
N LEU A 189 -1.67 20.45 2.06
CA LEU A 189 -2.25 21.74 2.46
C LEU A 189 -1.22 22.65 3.14
N THR A 190 -0.25 22.04 3.82
CA THR A 190 0.91 22.69 4.45
C THR A 190 2.18 21.92 4.09
N LEU A 191 3.32 22.60 4.08
CA LEU A 191 4.62 22.00 3.79
C LEU A 191 5.58 22.30 4.95
N THR A 192 6.05 21.25 5.61
CA THR A 192 7.09 21.32 6.64
C THR A 192 8.45 21.31 5.97
N THR A 193 9.22 22.39 6.12
CA THR A 193 10.53 22.55 5.46
C THR A 193 11.69 22.11 6.33
N ARG A 194 11.52 22.04 7.66
CA ARG A 194 12.54 21.64 8.63
C ARG A 194 11.93 20.70 9.65
N LEU A 195 12.67 19.65 9.98
CA LEU A 195 12.29 18.73 11.06
C LEU A 195 12.72 19.27 12.42
N ASN A 196 11.80 19.25 13.38
CA ASN A 196 12.06 19.51 14.78
C ASN A 196 11.74 18.23 15.57
N PRO A 197 12.74 17.50 16.11
CA PRO A 197 12.50 16.27 16.87
C PRO A 197 11.53 16.43 18.04
N MET A 198 11.44 17.62 18.63
CA MET A 198 10.52 17.87 19.75
C MET A 198 9.04 17.84 19.36
N GLU A 199 8.72 18.03 18.08
CA GLU A 199 7.35 18.07 17.56
C GLU A 199 6.90 16.74 16.96
N LEU A 200 7.80 15.76 16.91
CA LEU A 200 7.55 14.45 16.30
C LEU A 200 6.81 13.52 17.25
N ASP A 201 6.29 12.43 16.68
CA ASP A 201 5.67 11.38 17.45
C ASP A 201 6.64 10.75 18.47
N LYS A 202 6.08 10.28 19.58
CA LYS A 202 6.86 9.67 20.66
C LYS A 202 7.54 8.37 20.23
N GLU A 203 6.99 7.64 19.27
CA GLU A 203 7.57 6.38 18.80
C GLU A 203 9.00 6.57 18.27
N ALA A 204 9.22 7.59 17.42
CA ALA A 204 10.55 7.90 16.91
C ALA A 204 11.55 8.33 18.00
N LEU A 205 11.07 8.80 19.16
CA LEU A 205 11.92 9.16 20.29
C LEU A 205 12.39 7.93 21.08
N HIS A 206 11.76 6.76 20.92
CA HIS A 206 12.15 5.52 21.58
C HIS A 206 13.02 4.62 20.69
N VAL A 207 13.59 5.15 19.61
CA VAL A 207 14.57 4.46 18.79
C VAL A 207 15.92 4.44 19.52
N ASP A 208 16.55 3.28 19.54
CA ASP A 208 17.90 3.09 20.08
C ASP A 208 18.93 3.72 19.12
N ALA A 209 19.75 4.64 19.63
CA ALA A 209 20.75 5.38 18.87
C ALA A 209 22.20 5.03 19.28
N GLY A 210 22.39 4.03 20.13
CA GLY A 210 23.70 3.54 20.55
C GLY A 210 24.37 2.62 19.52
N TRP A 211 25.71 2.54 19.54
CA TRP A 211 26.49 1.62 18.70
C TRP A 211 26.51 0.17 19.20
N SER A 212 26.24 -0.03 20.49
CA SER A 212 26.21 -1.34 21.14
C SER A 212 25.39 -1.26 22.41
N TYR A 213 24.72 -2.35 22.77
CA TYR A 213 24.14 -2.48 24.11
C TYR A 213 25.22 -2.81 25.15
N SER A 214 25.02 -2.33 26.38
CA SER A 214 25.90 -2.62 27.50
C SER A 214 25.78 -4.08 27.97
N THR A 215 26.82 -4.60 28.61
CA THR A 215 26.80 -5.92 29.23
C THR A 215 25.77 -6.01 30.35
N GLU A 216 25.61 -4.92 31.09
CA GLU A 216 24.68 -4.72 32.18
C GLU A 216 23.23 -4.86 31.69
N PHE A 217 22.91 -4.27 30.53
CA PHE A 217 21.61 -4.43 29.88
C PHE A 217 21.31 -5.91 29.59
N PHE A 218 22.24 -6.63 28.95
CA PHE A 218 22.05 -8.04 28.64
C PHE A 218 21.86 -8.91 29.88
N GLU A 219 22.66 -8.69 30.93
CA GLU A 219 22.53 -9.41 32.20
C GLU A 219 21.20 -9.10 32.91
N ALA A 220 20.77 -7.84 32.88
CA ALA A 220 19.50 -7.43 33.46
C ALA A 220 18.30 -8.09 32.76
N THR A 221 18.36 -8.35 31.44
CA THR A 221 17.25 -9.02 30.73
C THR A 221 16.93 -10.42 31.25
N LYS A 222 17.85 -11.10 31.94
CA LYS A 222 17.64 -12.45 32.51
C LYS A 222 16.54 -12.48 33.58
N SER A 223 16.32 -11.38 34.29
CA SER A 223 15.24 -11.27 35.29
C SER A 223 13.89 -10.87 34.68
N MET A 224 13.82 -10.68 33.36
CA MET A 224 12.65 -10.20 32.62
C MET A 224 12.03 -8.93 33.23
N PRO A 225 12.83 -7.89 33.51
CA PRO A 225 12.31 -6.65 34.09
C PRO A 225 11.43 -5.93 33.06
N HIS A 226 10.60 -5.00 33.53
CA HIS A 226 9.82 -4.18 32.63
C HIS A 226 10.77 -3.22 31.88
N PRO A 227 10.62 -2.97 30.56
CA PRO A 227 11.56 -2.14 29.78
C PRO A 227 11.79 -0.74 30.36
N LYS A 228 10.77 -0.17 31.02
CA LYS A 228 10.87 1.12 31.72
C LYS A 228 11.96 1.16 32.80
N ASP A 229 12.24 0.03 33.44
CA ASP A 229 13.22 -0.05 34.52
C ASP A 229 14.66 -0.01 33.98
N LEU A 230 14.85 -0.25 32.68
CA LEU A 230 16.14 -0.28 31.99
C LEU A 230 16.36 0.89 31.02
N LEU A 231 15.47 1.89 30.99
CA LEU A 231 15.60 3.04 30.07
C LEU A 231 16.91 3.81 30.24
N GLY A 232 17.51 3.82 31.43
CA GLY A 232 18.78 4.49 31.69
C GLY A 232 20.02 3.76 31.15
N GLU A 233 19.88 2.47 30.81
CA GLU A 233 20.97 1.62 30.32
C GLU A 233 21.07 1.61 28.78
N VAL A 234 20.07 2.19 28.09
CA VAL A 234 19.97 2.24 26.63
C VAL A 234 19.99 3.69 26.16
N ASP A 235 20.81 3.96 25.15
CA ASP A 235 20.91 5.27 24.54
C ASP A 235 19.76 5.50 23.54
N LEU A 236 18.74 6.23 23.99
CA LEU A 236 17.54 6.55 23.22
C LEU A 236 17.65 7.93 22.57
N VAL A 237 16.94 8.13 21.46
CA VAL A 237 16.74 9.47 20.89
C VAL A 237 16.12 10.42 21.92
N LEU A 238 15.22 9.93 22.77
CA LEU A 238 14.58 10.68 23.85
C LEU A 238 15.59 11.33 24.82
N SER A 239 16.68 10.63 25.16
CA SER A 239 17.73 11.17 26.05
C SER A 239 18.59 12.24 25.40
N ARG A 240 18.55 12.37 24.07
CA ARG A 240 19.37 13.31 23.28
C ARG A 240 18.61 14.58 22.87
N ILE A 241 17.32 14.69 23.23
CA ILE A 241 16.49 15.85 22.90
C ILE A 241 17.09 17.12 23.49
N GLY A 242 17.18 18.17 22.67
CA GLY A 242 17.78 19.46 23.04
C GLY A 242 19.22 19.62 22.55
N GLU A 243 19.86 18.54 22.10
CA GLU A 243 21.20 18.55 21.51
C GLU A 243 21.18 18.19 20.03
N ILE A 244 22.32 18.36 19.35
CA ILE A 244 22.51 17.92 17.96
C ILE A 244 22.32 16.39 17.85
N GLY A 245 22.59 15.67 18.95
CA GLY A 245 22.38 14.23 19.11
C GLY A 245 20.95 13.75 18.83
N ALA A 246 19.95 14.62 18.94
CA ALA A 246 18.56 14.28 18.62
C ALA A 246 18.33 14.07 17.11
N VAL A 247 19.19 14.64 16.28
CA VAL A 247 19.02 14.69 14.81
C VAL A 247 20.14 13.93 14.09
N ARG A 248 21.33 13.84 14.70
CA ARG A 248 22.56 13.28 14.12
C ARG A 248 23.37 12.54 15.19
N GLY A 249 24.38 11.78 14.79
CA GLY A 249 25.21 10.93 15.63
C GLY A 249 24.54 9.60 16.02
N TYR A 250 23.65 9.07 15.17
CA TYR A 250 22.97 7.80 15.47
C TYR A 250 23.95 6.63 15.27
N GLY A 251 23.90 5.65 16.17
CA GLY A 251 24.58 4.37 16.02
C GLY A 251 23.64 3.30 15.48
N TYR A 252 24.21 2.13 15.19
CA TYR A 252 23.47 0.91 14.89
C TYR A 252 24.30 -0.28 15.39
N THR A 253 23.63 -1.42 15.61
CA THR A 253 24.26 -2.61 16.23
C THR A 253 24.69 -3.67 15.21
N HIS A 254 24.01 -3.78 14.07
CA HIS A 254 24.26 -4.81 13.07
C HIS A 254 24.44 -4.18 11.68
N GLU A 255 25.52 -4.56 11.00
CA GLU A 255 25.73 -4.18 9.61
C GLU A 255 24.97 -5.13 8.67
N THR A 256 24.46 -4.57 7.57
CA THR A 256 23.90 -5.31 6.44
C THR A 256 24.85 -5.29 5.25
N SER A 257 24.64 -6.22 4.32
CA SER A 257 25.34 -6.33 3.02
C SER A 257 24.89 -5.23 2.05
N SER A 258 23.57 -5.10 1.86
CA SER A 258 22.87 -4.08 1.09
C SER A 258 21.55 -3.72 1.77
N LEU A 259 20.96 -2.57 1.40
CA LEU A 259 19.62 -2.16 1.87
C LEU A 259 18.50 -3.03 1.28
N ASP A 260 18.73 -3.55 0.08
CA ASP A 260 17.80 -4.32 -0.73
C ASP A 260 18.26 -5.77 -0.93
N ASP A 261 19.05 -6.31 0.01
CA ASP A 261 19.45 -7.73 0.01
C ASP A 261 18.26 -8.63 0.38
N GLY A 262 17.37 -8.84 -0.59
CA GLY A 262 16.14 -9.58 -0.42
C GLY A 262 15.44 -9.89 -1.75
N PRO A 263 14.38 -10.72 -1.72
CA PRO A 263 13.59 -10.99 -2.91
C PRO A 263 12.87 -9.72 -3.37
N VAL A 264 13.06 -9.33 -4.63
CA VAL A 264 12.48 -8.12 -5.26
C VAL A 264 10.96 -8.05 -5.09
N ASN A 265 10.28 -9.20 -5.20
CA ASN A 265 8.84 -9.29 -5.05
C ASN A 265 8.44 -10.38 -4.07
N SER A 266 7.40 -10.12 -3.29
CA SER A 266 6.82 -11.13 -2.42
C SER A 266 6.19 -12.25 -3.26
N ALA A 267 6.38 -13.50 -2.82
CA ALA A 267 5.74 -14.65 -3.47
C ALA A 267 4.21 -14.49 -3.55
N TYR A 268 3.62 -13.79 -2.58
CA TYR A 268 2.20 -13.48 -2.53
C TYR A 268 1.69 -12.68 -3.76
N LYS A 269 2.51 -11.77 -4.31
CA LYS A 269 2.17 -11.02 -5.53
C LYS A 269 2.27 -11.90 -6.79
N THR A 270 3.18 -12.88 -6.80
CA THR A 270 3.41 -13.77 -7.94
C THR A 270 2.39 -14.90 -8.06
N LEU A 271 1.81 -15.33 -6.93
CA LEU A 271 0.78 -16.38 -6.91
C LEU A 271 -0.57 -15.81 -7.36
N GLY A 272 -1.21 -16.50 -8.30
CA GLY A 272 -2.48 -16.06 -8.89
C GLY A 272 -3.68 -16.38 -8.00
N SER A 273 -4.01 -17.68 -7.86
CA SER A 273 -5.26 -18.08 -7.22
C SER A 273 -5.17 -18.10 -5.68
N MET A 274 -6.31 -17.94 -5.01
CA MET A 274 -6.41 -18.05 -3.55
C MET A 274 -6.04 -19.45 -3.05
N ALA A 275 -6.38 -20.50 -3.81
CA ALA A 275 -6.04 -21.88 -3.48
C ALA A 275 -4.52 -22.10 -3.52
N ASP A 276 -3.83 -21.52 -4.52
CA ASP A 276 -2.36 -21.58 -4.62
C ASP A 276 -1.71 -20.84 -3.45
N LYS A 277 -2.22 -19.65 -3.11
CA LYS A 277 -1.73 -18.85 -1.97
C LYS A 277 -1.86 -19.60 -0.65
N MET A 278 -3.02 -20.21 -0.40
CA MET A 278 -3.25 -21.03 0.79
C MET A 278 -2.37 -22.27 0.82
N SER A 279 -2.25 -22.97 -0.30
CA SER A 279 -1.39 -24.15 -0.40
C SER A 279 0.09 -23.79 -0.15
N ALA A 280 0.56 -22.66 -0.69
CA ALA A 280 1.90 -22.15 -0.45
C ALA A 280 2.12 -21.77 1.03
N GLN A 281 1.15 -21.10 1.66
CA GLN A 281 1.20 -20.73 3.07
C GLN A 281 1.28 -21.98 3.98
N LEU A 282 0.39 -22.96 3.77
CA LEU A 282 0.33 -24.16 4.61
C LEU A 282 1.49 -25.13 4.34
N SER A 283 1.98 -25.22 3.10
CA SER A 283 3.19 -25.99 2.77
C SER A 283 4.44 -25.38 3.41
N LEU A 284 4.53 -24.05 3.51
CA LEU A 284 5.57 -23.39 4.31
C LEU A 284 5.42 -23.77 5.79
N GLY A 285 4.19 -23.75 6.32
CA GLY A 285 3.90 -24.18 7.70
C GLY A 285 4.45 -25.58 8.01
N ARG A 286 4.26 -26.56 7.11
CA ARG A 286 4.82 -27.92 7.28
C ARG A 286 6.34 -27.99 7.34
N ARG A 287 7.04 -27.03 6.72
CA ARG A 287 8.51 -26.99 6.71
C ARG A 287 9.07 -26.32 7.98
N LEU A 288 8.28 -25.47 8.64
CA LEU A 288 8.71 -24.70 9.79
C LEU A 288 8.47 -25.47 11.08
N ARG A 289 9.50 -25.56 11.92
CA ARG A 289 9.40 -26.24 13.24
C ARG A 289 8.47 -25.51 14.22
N GLY A 290 8.40 -24.18 14.10
CA GLY A 290 7.61 -23.33 15.01
C GLY A 290 6.14 -23.19 14.63
N VAL A 291 5.68 -23.85 13.56
CA VAL A 291 4.31 -23.72 13.05
C VAL A 291 3.69 -25.10 12.93
N ASP A 292 2.55 -25.30 13.58
CA ASP A 292 1.72 -26.47 13.35
C ASP A 292 0.73 -26.18 12.21
N ALA A 293 0.97 -26.81 11.06
CA ALA A 293 0.15 -26.60 9.86
C ALA A 293 -1.32 -27.02 10.06
N GLN A 294 -1.59 -28.03 10.89
CA GLN A 294 -2.96 -28.49 11.17
C GLN A 294 -3.71 -27.43 11.99
N VAL A 295 -3.04 -26.87 13.01
CA VAL A 295 -3.62 -25.79 13.84
C VAL A 295 -3.88 -24.53 13.00
N VAL A 296 -2.94 -24.15 12.13
CA VAL A 296 -3.12 -23.01 11.22
C VAL A 296 -4.27 -23.26 10.24
N ALA A 297 -4.36 -24.46 9.64
CA ALA A 297 -5.43 -24.81 8.72
C ALA A 297 -6.81 -24.73 9.42
N SER A 298 -6.95 -25.36 10.59
CA SER A 298 -8.16 -25.28 11.41
C SER A 298 -8.54 -23.84 11.76
N SER A 299 -7.55 -23.04 12.18
CA SER A 299 -7.76 -21.63 12.54
C SER A 299 -8.25 -20.81 11.34
N VAL A 300 -7.62 -20.96 10.16
CA VAL A 300 -8.01 -20.23 8.94
C VAL A 300 -9.41 -20.63 8.48
N ILE A 301 -9.74 -21.92 8.52
CA ILE A 301 -11.07 -22.41 8.16
C ILE A 301 -12.13 -21.84 9.12
N GLY A 302 -11.90 -21.95 10.44
CA GLY A 302 -12.87 -21.53 11.45
C GLY A 302 -13.05 -20.01 11.55
N SER A 303 -11.98 -19.23 11.40
CA SER A 303 -12.01 -17.77 11.64
C SER A 303 -12.22 -16.93 10.38
N HIS A 304 -11.90 -17.46 9.19
CA HIS A 304 -12.04 -16.72 7.93
C HIS A 304 -12.99 -17.40 6.95
N LEU A 305 -12.77 -18.66 6.59
CA LEU A 305 -13.50 -19.28 5.47
C LEU A 305 -14.96 -19.62 5.82
N LEU A 306 -15.22 -20.24 6.97
CA LEU A 306 -16.59 -20.57 7.40
C LEU A 306 -17.44 -19.31 7.69
N PRO A 307 -16.90 -18.26 8.33
CA PRO A 307 -17.59 -16.97 8.42
C PRO A 307 -17.94 -16.38 7.05
N ASP A 308 -17.06 -16.46 6.06
CA ASP A 308 -17.32 -15.98 4.69
C ASP A 308 -18.43 -16.80 4.01
N VAL A 309 -18.39 -18.14 4.10
CA VAL A 309 -19.45 -19.02 3.57
C VAL A 309 -20.80 -18.65 4.20
N ARG A 310 -20.84 -18.54 5.52
CA ARG A 310 -22.07 -18.19 6.27
C ARG A 310 -22.56 -16.79 5.91
N GLY A 311 -21.65 -15.83 5.80
CA GLY A 311 -21.95 -14.46 5.40
C GLY A 311 -22.57 -14.40 4.01
N ASN A 312 -21.96 -15.09 3.05
CA ASN A 312 -22.44 -15.17 1.68
C ASN A 312 -23.78 -15.91 1.57
N LEU A 313 -23.99 -16.99 2.33
CA LEU A 313 -25.26 -17.72 2.37
C LEU A 313 -26.40 -16.85 2.93
N ASN A 314 -26.13 -16.13 4.02
CA ASN A 314 -27.08 -15.17 4.60
C ASN A 314 -27.36 -14.00 3.65
N ALA A 315 -26.35 -13.50 2.95
CA ALA A 315 -26.53 -12.46 1.95
C ALA A 315 -27.36 -12.96 0.76
N PHE A 316 -27.10 -14.18 0.28
CA PHE A 316 -27.81 -14.81 -0.83
C PHE A 316 -29.30 -14.95 -0.55
N SER A 317 -29.68 -15.39 0.66
CA SER A 317 -31.10 -15.56 1.03
C SER A 317 -31.85 -14.24 1.22
N ARG A 318 -31.15 -13.13 1.53
CA ARG A 318 -31.74 -11.80 1.80
C ARG A 318 -31.47 -10.77 0.70
N GLN A 319 -30.88 -11.19 -0.41
CA GLN A 319 -30.36 -10.29 -1.43
C GLN A 319 -31.46 -9.48 -2.14
N LYS A 320 -31.03 -8.35 -2.73
CA LYS A 320 -31.83 -7.58 -3.68
C LYS A 320 -31.53 -8.05 -5.10
N VAL A 321 -32.43 -7.76 -6.02
CA VAL A 321 -32.23 -8.03 -7.44
C VAL A 321 -32.00 -6.71 -8.16
N ARG A 322 -30.92 -6.61 -8.93
CA ARG A 322 -30.56 -5.38 -9.67
C ARG A 322 -30.83 -5.56 -11.16
N CYS A 323 -31.33 -4.51 -11.81
CA CYS A 323 -31.39 -4.46 -13.26
C CYS A 323 -30.01 -4.13 -13.84
N GLY A 324 -29.52 -4.93 -14.78
CA GLY A 324 -28.24 -4.67 -15.45
C GLY A 324 -28.24 -3.41 -16.33
N SER A 325 -29.41 -2.97 -16.82
CA SER A 325 -29.52 -1.82 -17.72
C SER A 325 -29.68 -0.49 -16.98
N CYS A 326 -30.51 -0.44 -15.93
CA CYS A 326 -30.83 0.81 -15.22
C CYS A 326 -30.33 0.89 -13.79
N ASN A 327 -29.66 -0.16 -13.30
CA ASN A 327 -29.11 -0.25 -11.94
C ASN A 327 -30.12 -0.11 -10.79
N HIS A 328 -31.42 -0.10 -11.09
CA HIS A 328 -32.43 -0.11 -10.05
C HIS A 328 -32.43 -1.42 -9.28
N SER A 329 -32.54 -1.33 -7.96
CA SER A 329 -32.47 -2.46 -7.03
C SER A 329 -33.84 -2.74 -6.42
N TYR A 330 -34.39 -3.92 -6.70
CA TYR A 330 -35.65 -4.40 -6.16
C TYR A 330 -35.42 -5.30 -4.95
N ARG A 331 -36.24 -5.14 -3.90
CA ARG A 331 -36.23 -6.06 -2.74
C ARG A 331 -36.69 -7.47 -3.09
N ARG A 332 -37.56 -7.62 -4.09
CA ARG A 332 -38.10 -8.91 -4.57
C ARG A 332 -38.12 -8.91 -6.09
N MET A 333 -37.93 -10.09 -6.69
CA MET A 333 -38.02 -10.27 -8.13
C MET A 333 -39.44 -9.88 -8.62
N PRO A 334 -39.59 -8.95 -9.58
CA PRO A 334 -40.85 -8.70 -10.26
C PRO A 334 -41.35 -9.99 -10.94
N LEU A 335 -42.64 -10.29 -10.79
CA LEU A 335 -43.28 -11.48 -11.38
C LEU A 335 -43.17 -11.52 -12.92
N ALA A 336 -42.99 -10.37 -13.56
CA ALA A 336 -42.78 -10.27 -15.00
C ALA A 336 -41.40 -10.82 -15.47
N GLY A 337 -40.49 -11.16 -14.55
CA GLY A 337 -39.14 -11.64 -14.84
C GLY A 337 -38.19 -10.58 -15.44
N LYS A 338 -38.70 -9.37 -15.72
CA LYS A 338 -37.97 -8.24 -16.32
C LYS A 338 -38.09 -6.99 -15.46
N CYS A 339 -37.20 -6.04 -15.68
CA CYS A 339 -37.24 -4.75 -15.00
C CYS A 339 -38.53 -3.98 -15.34
N ILE A 340 -39.27 -3.60 -14.29
CA ILE A 340 -40.54 -2.85 -14.38
C ILE A 340 -40.38 -1.35 -14.15
N GLN A 341 -39.15 -0.86 -13.99
CA GLN A 341 -38.91 0.56 -13.77
C GLN A 341 -39.28 1.35 -15.02
N MET A 342 -39.95 2.47 -14.79
CA MET A 342 -40.29 3.41 -15.84
C MET A 342 -39.08 4.31 -16.04
N ILE A 343 -38.48 4.26 -17.22
CA ILE A 343 -37.36 5.11 -17.60
C ILE A 343 -37.89 6.06 -18.66
N ASP A 344 -37.46 7.31 -18.57
CA ASP A 344 -37.69 8.26 -19.66
C ASP A 344 -36.99 7.70 -20.90
N SER A 345 -37.70 7.58 -22.02
CA SER A 345 -37.16 7.04 -23.26
C SER A 345 -35.90 7.82 -23.65
N ILE A 346 -34.72 7.23 -23.42
CA ILE A 346 -33.47 7.75 -23.94
C ILE A 346 -33.50 7.43 -25.42
N GLY A 347 -33.92 8.41 -26.22
CA GLY A 347 -33.74 8.38 -27.66
C GLY A 347 -32.28 8.06 -27.94
N GLY A 348 -32.05 7.04 -28.79
CA GLY A 348 -30.71 6.74 -29.28
C GLY A 348 -30.08 7.96 -29.96
N LEU A 349 -28.80 7.85 -30.31
CA LEU A 349 -27.95 8.92 -30.84
C LEU A 349 -28.45 9.59 -32.15
N HIS A 350 -29.62 9.21 -32.66
CA HIS A 350 -30.28 9.84 -33.80
C HIS A 350 -31.76 10.11 -33.52
N GLY A 351 -32.09 11.39 -33.31
CA GLY A 351 -33.31 11.98 -33.86
C GLY A 351 -34.54 12.05 -32.95
N HIS A 352 -34.97 13.30 -32.73
CA HIS A 352 -36.27 13.78 -32.26
C HIS A 352 -36.66 13.57 -30.78
N ARG A 353 -36.50 14.66 -30.01
CA ARG A 353 -37.27 14.92 -28.78
C ARG A 353 -38.74 15.16 -29.16
N SER A 354 -39.55 14.11 -29.17
CA SER A 354 -41.00 14.24 -29.14
C SER A 354 -41.41 14.80 -27.77
N SER A 355 -42.05 15.96 -27.78
CA SER A 355 -42.66 16.62 -26.62
C SER A 355 -43.89 15.83 -26.17
N GLY A 356 -43.66 14.76 -25.42
CA GLY A 356 -44.67 13.89 -24.84
C GLY A 356 -43.96 12.65 -24.31
N GLY A 357 -43.37 12.75 -23.12
CA GLY A 357 -42.53 11.69 -22.55
C GLY A 357 -43.34 10.44 -22.23
N GLU A 358 -43.50 9.55 -23.21
CA GLU A 358 -43.96 8.19 -22.99
C GLU A 358 -42.90 7.48 -22.14
N LYS A 359 -43.19 7.35 -20.84
CA LYS A 359 -42.37 6.55 -19.94
C LYS A 359 -42.44 5.10 -20.38
N SER A 360 -41.33 4.58 -20.88
CA SER A 360 -41.22 3.17 -21.28
C SER A 360 -40.71 2.33 -20.12
N ARG A 361 -41.14 1.06 -20.05
CA ARG A 361 -40.58 0.11 -19.10
C ARG A 361 -39.17 -0.27 -19.54
N CYS A 362 -38.23 -0.25 -18.62
CA CYS A 362 -36.84 -0.64 -18.86
C CYS A 362 -36.72 -1.98 -19.59
N GLY A 363 -37.45 -3.01 -19.15
CA GLY A 363 -37.43 -4.34 -19.77
C GLY A 363 -36.11 -5.10 -19.65
N GLY A 364 -35.08 -4.51 -19.02
CA GLY A 364 -33.76 -5.10 -18.85
C GLY A 364 -33.75 -6.34 -17.96
N ASN A 365 -32.70 -7.15 -18.13
CA ASN A 365 -32.48 -8.37 -17.36
C ASN A 365 -32.15 -8.06 -15.90
N LEU A 366 -32.70 -8.90 -15.03
CA LEU A 366 -32.57 -8.81 -13.60
C LEU A 366 -31.52 -9.83 -13.14
N ILE A 367 -30.56 -9.35 -12.36
CA ILE A 367 -29.37 -10.09 -11.96
C ILE A 367 -29.33 -10.14 -10.43
N LEU A 368 -29.02 -11.32 -9.89
CA LEU A 368 -28.75 -11.51 -8.47
C LEU A 368 -27.47 -10.77 -8.08
N THR A 369 -27.46 -10.09 -6.93
CA THR A 369 -26.26 -9.41 -6.44
C THR A 369 -25.23 -10.38 -5.90
N VAL A 370 -25.66 -11.53 -5.39
CA VAL A 370 -24.81 -12.63 -4.93
C VAL A 370 -25.18 -13.88 -5.73
N SER A 371 -24.21 -14.43 -6.45
CA SER A 371 -24.40 -15.65 -7.25
C SER A 371 -24.20 -16.91 -6.40
N GLN A 372 -24.80 -18.02 -6.82
CA GLN A 372 -24.57 -19.33 -6.22
C GLN A 372 -23.09 -19.73 -6.25
N GLY A 373 -22.41 -19.44 -7.37
CA GLY A 373 -20.97 -19.73 -7.51
C GLY A 373 -20.10 -19.02 -6.48
N ALA A 374 -20.48 -17.82 -6.03
CA ALA A 374 -19.76 -17.11 -4.98
C ALA A 374 -19.83 -17.83 -3.63
N VAL A 375 -20.95 -18.49 -3.31
CA VAL A 375 -21.11 -19.28 -2.09
C VAL A 375 -20.31 -20.59 -2.18
N ARG A 376 -20.44 -21.32 -3.30
CA ARG A 376 -19.78 -22.62 -3.49
C ARG A 376 -18.26 -22.56 -3.62
N LYS A 377 -17.71 -21.44 -4.13
CA LYS A 377 -16.27 -21.27 -4.34
C LYS A 377 -15.44 -21.57 -3.09
N TYR A 378 -15.93 -21.16 -1.92
CA TYR A 378 -15.20 -21.32 -0.66
C TYR A 378 -15.19 -22.76 -0.13
N LEU A 379 -16.25 -23.53 -0.39
CA LEU A 379 -16.30 -24.94 0.02
C LEU A 379 -15.20 -25.75 -0.67
N GLY A 380 -15.04 -25.60 -1.99
CA GLY A 380 -13.97 -26.31 -2.70
C GLY A 380 -12.55 -25.92 -2.25
N VAL A 381 -12.36 -24.71 -1.74
CA VAL A 381 -11.08 -24.29 -1.13
C VAL A 381 -10.89 -24.94 0.24
N ILE A 382 -11.95 -25.06 1.04
CA ILE A 382 -11.92 -25.73 2.34
C ILE A 382 -11.58 -27.21 2.15
N ASP A 383 -12.27 -27.90 1.23
CA ASP A 383 -12.06 -29.33 0.94
C ASP A 383 -10.59 -29.60 0.57
N HIS A 384 -10.03 -28.79 -0.33
CA HIS A 384 -8.62 -28.89 -0.73
C HIS A 384 -7.65 -28.74 0.45
N VAL A 385 -7.95 -27.85 1.40
CA VAL A 385 -7.13 -27.66 2.60
C VAL A 385 -7.23 -28.84 3.56
N ILE A 386 -8.44 -29.37 3.76
CA ILE A 386 -8.69 -30.54 4.60
C ILE A 386 -7.91 -31.75 4.06
N ASP A 387 -8.06 -32.05 2.77
CA ASP A 387 -7.39 -33.17 2.12
C ASP A 387 -5.86 -33.03 2.19
N SER A 388 -5.37 -31.81 1.99
CA SER A 388 -3.94 -31.55 1.90
C SER A 388 -3.26 -31.52 3.27
N PHE A 389 -3.91 -30.97 4.31
CA PHE A 389 -3.27 -30.62 5.58
C PHE A 389 -3.86 -31.28 6.83
N GLY A 390 -5.09 -31.78 6.75
CA GLY A 390 -5.85 -32.25 7.90
C GLY A 390 -6.31 -31.10 8.80
N ILE A 391 -7.37 -31.36 9.56
CA ILE A 391 -7.94 -30.44 10.55
C ILE A 391 -8.35 -31.22 11.80
N ASP A 392 -8.76 -30.51 12.85
CA ASP A 392 -9.34 -31.13 14.05
C ASP A 392 -10.80 -31.56 13.83
N ASP A 393 -11.26 -32.51 14.65
CA ASP A 393 -12.59 -33.11 14.54
C ASP A 393 -13.73 -32.11 14.66
N TYR A 394 -13.58 -31.07 15.49
CA TYR A 394 -14.61 -30.05 15.67
C TYR A 394 -14.77 -29.22 14.40
N THR A 395 -13.65 -28.76 13.83
CA THR A 395 -13.66 -28.02 12.57
C THR A 395 -14.23 -28.88 11.44
N GLN A 396 -13.91 -30.17 11.39
CA GLN A 396 -14.46 -31.09 10.38
C GLN A 396 -15.98 -31.15 10.43
N GLN A 397 -16.54 -31.43 11.61
CA GLN A 397 -18.00 -31.47 11.79
C GLN A 397 -18.67 -30.14 11.40
N TYR A 398 -18.01 -29.01 11.68
CA TYR A 398 -18.56 -27.71 11.36
C TYR A 398 -18.56 -27.45 9.84
N VAL A 399 -17.50 -27.84 9.14
CA VAL A 399 -17.42 -27.79 7.68
C VAL A 399 -18.51 -28.67 7.06
N ASP A 400 -18.64 -29.91 7.51
CA ASP A 400 -19.64 -30.87 7.00
C ASP A 400 -21.06 -30.30 7.14
N TRP A 401 -21.39 -29.74 8.30
CA TRP A 401 -22.68 -29.11 8.55
C TRP A 401 -22.93 -27.90 7.63
N MET A 402 -21.91 -27.09 7.39
CA MET A 402 -22.00 -25.94 6.48
C MET A 402 -22.15 -26.38 5.03
N ALA A 403 -21.44 -27.42 4.58
CA ALA A 403 -21.56 -27.98 3.24
C ALA A 403 -22.97 -28.51 2.98
N VAL A 404 -23.53 -29.29 3.90
CA VAL A 404 -24.92 -29.79 3.82
C VAL A 404 -25.92 -28.63 3.77
N SER A 405 -25.72 -27.59 4.59
CA SER A 405 -26.60 -26.42 4.61
C SER A 405 -26.59 -25.64 3.29
N VAL A 406 -25.42 -25.52 2.66
CA VAL A 406 -25.28 -24.87 1.35
C VAL A 406 -25.94 -25.71 0.26
N GLU A 407 -25.68 -27.01 0.22
CA GLU A 407 -26.27 -27.90 -0.79
C GLU A 407 -27.79 -28.00 -0.65
N SER A 408 -28.33 -28.09 0.55
CA SER A 408 -29.79 -28.11 0.79
C SER A 408 -30.50 -26.85 0.26
N LEU A 409 -29.83 -25.70 0.23
CA LEU A 409 -30.43 -24.46 -0.29
C LEU A 409 -30.48 -24.41 -1.82
N PHE A 410 -29.57 -25.13 -2.49
CA PHE A 410 -29.40 -25.07 -3.95
C PHE A 410 -29.88 -26.32 -4.69
N GLN A 411 -29.93 -27.47 -4.02
CA GLN A 411 -30.50 -28.68 -4.56
C GLN A 411 -32.01 -28.52 -4.67
N ASN A 412 -32.53 -28.86 -5.84
CA ASN A 412 -33.95 -28.88 -6.10
C ASN A 412 -34.36 -30.35 -6.15
N ASP A 413 -35.03 -30.85 -5.11
CA ASP A 413 -35.43 -32.27 -4.97
C ASP A 413 -36.27 -32.81 -6.15
N ARG A 414 -36.71 -31.93 -7.07
CA ARG A 414 -37.49 -32.29 -8.26
C ARG A 414 -36.64 -32.58 -9.51
N VAL A 415 -35.34 -32.27 -9.50
CA VAL A 415 -34.44 -32.47 -10.65
C VAL A 415 -33.16 -33.15 -10.17
N THR A 416 -33.13 -34.48 -10.20
CA THR A 416 -31.92 -35.28 -10.00
C THR A 416 -31.29 -35.59 -11.35
N VAL A 417 -30.10 -35.06 -11.59
CA VAL A 417 -29.24 -35.49 -12.70
C VAL A 417 -28.33 -36.57 -12.14
N PHE A 418 -28.59 -37.83 -12.48
CA PHE A 418 -27.72 -38.94 -12.07
C PHE A 418 -26.49 -38.96 -12.96
N THR A 419 -25.32 -39.15 -12.36
CA THR A 419 -24.08 -39.47 -13.06
C THR A 419 -23.87 -40.98 -13.07
N LEU A 420 -23.06 -41.48 -14.02
CA LEU A 420 -22.78 -42.92 -14.14
C LEU A 420 -22.06 -43.49 -12.90
N ASP A 421 -21.31 -42.65 -12.19
CA ASP A 421 -20.61 -43.01 -10.95
C ASP A 421 -21.57 -43.20 -9.76
N ASP A 422 -22.78 -42.63 -9.80
CA ASP A 422 -23.80 -42.86 -8.76
C ASP A 422 -24.42 -44.27 -8.82
N PHE A 423 -24.15 -45.01 -9.89
CA PHE A 423 -24.67 -46.37 -10.14
C PHE A 423 -23.60 -47.48 -9.98
N LEU A 424 -22.34 -47.11 -9.75
CA LEU A 424 -21.24 -48.03 -9.47
C LEU A 424 -20.96 -48.05 -7.96
#